data_AF-A0A7Y2VMJ1-F1
#
_entry.id   AF-A0A7Y2VMJ1-F1
#
_cell.length_a   1.000
_cell.length_b   1.000
_cell.length_c   1.000
_cell.angle_alpha   90.00
_cell.angle_beta   90.00
_cell.angle_gamma   90.00
#
_symmetry.space_group_name_H-M   'P 1'
#
loop_
_entity.id
_entity.type
_entity.pdbx_description
1 polymer ?
#
loop_
_entity_poly.entity_id
_entity_poly.type
_entity_poly.pdbx_seq_one_letter_code
_entity_poly.pdbx_strand_id
1 'polypeptide(L)'
;VDISDKMISHARERLGHLDNTAFHQLSRTALDSLDDGSLTKAYSVAVLCHMDKEDLYLYLKELHRTVRPGGLIYVETWNLAHPIGWKRWEYEVNHWNRSDQKLRKDVARNQFCTPDEFELYVRQAGFTPLATYSDSPWVQVIAGHSLDEEAVAQHHRRLAEQAPTIAYSPLFGRLFEQTVDVIFGVLHPRKVLEFLDQHGDQPETPLFRPFIETLWRKNPQLWGDIEG
;
A
#
# COMPACT_ATOMS: atom_id res chain seq x y z
N VAL A 1 -3.56 -5.80 -12.73
CA VAL A 1 -3.80 -7.21 -12.36
C VAL A 1 -4.39 -7.25 -10.94
N ASP A 2 -5.22 -8.23 -10.60
CA ASP A 2 -5.76 -8.40 -9.23
C ASP A 2 -6.24 -9.85 -9.05
N ILE A 3 -6.19 -10.41 -7.84
CA ILE A 3 -6.72 -11.76 -7.56
C ILE A 3 -8.26 -11.77 -7.48
N SER A 4 -8.86 -10.63 -7.15
CA SER A 4 -10.30 -10.46 -6.98
C SER A 4 -10.97 -10.06 -8.29
N ASP A 5 -11.80 -10.97 -8.83
CA ASP A 5 -12.64 -10.69 -9.99
C ASP A 5 -13.55 -9.47 -9.79
N LYS A 6 -14.02 -9.26 -8.55
CA LYS A 6 -14.81 -8.08 -8.20
C LYS A 6 -14.01 -6.78 -8.37
N MET A 7 -12.74 -6.79 -7.96
CA MET A 7 -11.86 -5.62 -8.14
C MET A 7 -11.55 -5.38 -9.61
N ILE A 8 -11.33 -6.44 -10.40
CA ILE A 8 -11.19 -6.35 -11.86
C ILE A 8 -12.43 -5.75 -12.51
N SER A 9 -13.63 -6.16 -12.08
CA SER A 9 -14.90 -5.63 -12.60
C SER A 9 -15.04 -4.12 -12.33
N HIS A 10 -14.77 -3.68 -11.09
CA HIS A 10 -14.77 -2.26 -10.75
C HIS A 10 -13.71 -1.46 -11.54
N ALA A 11 -12.53 -2.04 -11.76
CA ALA A 11 -11.47 -1.40 -12.55
C ALA A 11 -11.89 -1.24 -14.02
N ARG A 12 -12.49 -2.27 -14.64
CA ARG A 12 -13.02 -2.22 -16.01
C ARG A 12 -14.09 -1.15 -16.16
N GLU A 13 -15.02 -1.05 -15.22
CA GLU A 13 -16.06 -0.02 -15.23
C GLU A 13 -15.45 1.39 -15.16
N ARG A 14 -14.59 1.65 -14.16
CA ARG A 14 -14.03 2.98 -13.92
C ARG A 14 -13.07 3.45 -15.01
N LEU A 15 -12.35 2.52 -15.64
CA LEU A 15 -11.34 2.80 -16.65
C LEU A 15 -11.82 2.49 -18.07
N GLY A 16 -13.09 2.11 -18.27
CA GLY A 16 -13.63 1.74 -19.58
C GLY A 16 -13.64 2.87 -20.61
N HIS A 17 -13.35 4.10 -20.19
CA HIS A 17 -13.15 5.26 -21.06
C HIS A 17 -11.72 5.40 -21.61
N LEU A 18 -10.81 4.46 -21.27
CA LEU A 18 -9.42 4.45 -21.70
C LEU A 18 -9.13 3.25 -22.61
N ASP A 19 -8.59 3.51 -23.81
CA ASP A 19 -8.30 2.48 -24.81
C ASP A 19 -6.97 1.75 -24.60
N ASN A 20 -6.15 2.21 -23.64
CA ASN A 20 -4.82 1.70 -23.36
C ASN A 20 -4.75 0.89 -22.06
N THR A 21 -5.83 0.17 -21.72
CA THR A 21 -5.93 -0.60 -20.48
C THR A 21 -6.16 -2.09 -20.75
N ALA A 22 -5.52 -2.93 -19.92
CA ALA A 22 -5.71 -4.38 -19.94
C ALA A 22 -5.90 -4.88 -18.51
N PHE A 23 -6.77 -5.88 -18.34
CA PHE A 23 -7.17 -6.39 -17.02
C PHE A 23 -7.00 -7.90 -16.98
N HIS A 24 -6.17 -8.37 -16.06
CA HIS A 24 -5.90 -9.78 -15.87
C HIS A 24 -6.19 -10.16 -14.42
N GLN A 25 -7.07 -11.14 -14.24
CA GLN A 25 -7.31 -11.76 -12.95
C GLN A 25 -6.18 -12.75 -12.65
N LEU A 26 -5.65 -12.71 -11.44
CA LEU A 26 -4.64 -13.64 -10.95
C LEU A 26 -5.32 -14.82 -10.25
N SER A 27 -4.73 -16.01 -10.34
CA SER A 27 -5.16 -17.21 -9.60
C SER A 27 -4.28 -17.51 -8.38
N ARG A 28 -3.09 -16.90 -8.34
CA ARG A 28 -2.05 -17.04 -7.32
C ARG A 28 -1.11 -15.84 -7.38
N THR A 29 -0.04 -15.88 -6.60
CA THR A 29 1.06 -14.90 -6.58
C THR A 29 1.98 -15.02 -7.81
N ALA A 30 1.39 -15.11 -9.00
CA ALA A 30 2.09 -15.23 -10.28
C ALA A 30 1.52 -14.26 -11.29
N LEU A 31 2.39 -13.68 -12.12
CA LEU A 31 2.05 -12.73 -13.17
C LEU A 31 2.06 -13.43 -14.54
N ASP A 32 1.46 -14.63 -14.60
CA ASP A 32 1.48 -15.54 -15.76
C ASP A 32 0.90 -14.88 -17.05
N SER A 33 0.07 -13.84 -16.91
CA SER A 33 -0.50 -13.10 -18.04
C SER A 33 0.45 -12.06 -18.65
N LEU A 34 1.64 -11.85 -18.07
CA LEU A 34 2.61 -10.85 -18.48
C LEU A 34 3.90 -11.54 -18.92
N ASP A 35 4.39 -11.15 -20.09
CA ASP A 35 5.64 -11.68 -20.64
C ASP A 35 6.86 -11.17 -19.88
N ASP A 36 7.94 -11.94 -19.93
CA ASP A 36 9.24 -11.56 -19.38
C ASP A 36 9.72 -10.24 -19.99
N GLY A 37 10.19 -9.31 -19.15
CA GLY A 37 10.69 -8.00 -19.59
C GLY A 37 9.69 -7.14 -20.38
N SER A 38 8.38 -7.40 -20.27
CA SER A 38 7.35 -6.61 -20.96
C SER A 38 7.11 -5.25 -20.32
N LEU A 39 7.39 -5.09 -19.02
CA LEU A 39 7.10 -3.88 -18.26
C LEU A 39 8.30 -2.95 -18.20
N THR A 40 8.09 -1.67 -18.49
CA THR A 40 9.10 -0.63 -18.22
C THR A 40 9.08 -0.17 -16.76
N LYS A 41 7.90 -0.23 -16.14
CA LYS A 41 7.66 0.09 -14.74
C LYS A 41 6.54 -0.78 -14.17
N ALA A 42 6.60 -1.08 -12.88
CA ALA A 42 5.50 -1.70 -12.15
C ALA A 42 5.32 -1.01 -10.78
N TYR A 43 4.11 -1.06 -10.22
CA TYR A 43 3.88 -0.56 -8.88
C TYR A 43 2.87 -1.41 -8.10
N SER A 44 3.00 -1.39 -6.77
CA SER A 44 2.09 -2.05 -5.83
C SER A 44 1.86 -1.15 -4.63
N VAL A 45 0.60 -0.77 -4.40
CA VAL A 45 0.13 0.12 -3.32
C VAL A 45 -0.89 -0.64 -2.48
N ALA A 46 -0.69 -0.70 -1.17
CA ALA A 46 -1.59 -1.39 -0.24
C ALA A 46 -1.90 -2.88 -0.59
N VAL A 47 -0.98 -3.61 -1.22
CA VAL A 47 -1.16 -5.04 -1.57
C VAL A 47 -0.23 -5.95 -0.78
N LEU A 48 1.08 -5.63 -0.72
CA LEU A 48 2.07 -6.55 -0.13
C LEU A 48 1.88 -6.75 1.37
N CYS A 49 1.22 -5.80 2.06
CA CYS A 49 0.82 -5.97 3.45
C CYS A 49 -0.27 -7.03 3.65
N HIS A 50 -0.85 -7.61 2.60
CA HIS A 50 -1.81 -8.72 2.71
C HIS A 50 -1.23 -10.09 2.35
N MET A 51 0.02 -10.14 1.89
CA MET A 51 0.71 -11.37 1.53
C MET A 51 1.54 -11.87 2.69
N ASP A 52 1.58 -13.19 2.91
CA ASP A 52 2.60 -13.74 3.82
C ASP A 52 4.02 -13.51 3.26
N LYS A 53 5.04 -13.86 4.04
CA LYS A 53 6.44 -13.57 3.68
C LYS A 53 6.90 -14.35 2.44
N GLU A 54 6.38 -15.55 2.22
CA GLU A 54 6.74 -16.38 1.07
C GLU A 54 6.07 -15.82 -0.20
N ASP A 55 4.78 -15.53 -0.14
CA ASP A 55 4.03 -14.90 -1.23
C ASP A 55 4.61 -13.53 -1.58
N LEU A 56 4.89 -12.68 -0.59
CA LEU A 56 5.53 -11.38 -0.83
C LEU A 56 6.82 -11.55 -1.64
N TYR A 57 7.67 -12.49 -1.23
CA TYR A 57 8.94 -12.73 -1.92
C TYR A 57 8.74 -13.30 -3.33
N LEU A 58 7.84 -14.27 -3.50
CA LEU A 58 7.50 -14.83 -4.82
C LEU A 58 6.93 -13.75 -5.75
N TYR A 59 6.09 -12.84 -5.24
CA TYR A 59 5.55 -11.73 -6.01
C TYR A 59 6.65 -10.76 -6.46
N LEU A 60 7.61 -10.45 -5.60
CA LEU A 60 8.76 -9.61 -5.96
C LEU A 60 9.61 -10.27 -7.07
N LYS A 61 9.80 -11.60 -7.04
CA LYS A 61 10.47 -12.29 -8.15
C LYS A 61 9.69 -12.24 -9.46
N GLU A 62 8.36 -12.29 -9.40
CA GLU A 62 7.51 -12.14 -10.59
C GLU A 62 7.56 -10.72 -11.15
N LEU A 63 7.63 -9.71 -10.28
CA LEU A 63 7.92 -8.34 -10.70
C LEU A 63 9.29 -8.26 -11.37
N HIS A 64 10.31 -8.92 -10.82
CA HIS A 64 11.64 -8.95 -11.44
C HIS A 64 11.59 -9.60 -12.83
N ARG A 65 10.92 -10.74 -12.98
CA ARG A 65 10.75 -11.42 -14.29
C ARG A 65 10.08 -10.51 -15.33
N THR A 66 9.01 -9.82 -14.94
CA THR A 66 8.16 -9.06 -15.87
C THR A 66 8.68 -7.66 -16.17
N VAL A 67 9.44 -7.04 -15.26
CA VAL A 67 10.10 -5.75 -15.48
C VAL A 67 11.36 -5.97 -16.30
N ARG A 68 11.56 -5.17 -17.35
CA ARG A 68 12.77 -5.27 -18.18
C ARG A 68 14.02 -4.77 -17.46
N PRO A 69 15.23 -5.19 -17.87
CA PRO A 69 16.46 -4.49 -17.52
C PRO A 69 16.36 -2.99 -17.84
N GLY A 70 16.79 -2.14 -16.90
CA GLY A 70 16.59 -0.69 -16.96
C GLY A 70 15.21 -0.20 -16.49
N GLY A 71 14.30 -1.11 -16.14
CA GLY A 71 12.97 -0.81 -15.60
C GLY A 71 12.99 -0.55 -14.08
N LEU A 72 11.86 -0.03 -13.57
CA LEU A 72 11.72 0.36 -12.17
C LEU A 72 10.48 -0.26 -11.51
N ILE A 73 10.55 -0.48 -10.21
CA ILE A 73 9.38 -0.79 -9.37
C ILE A 73 9.17 0.27 -8.29
N TYR A 74 7.92 0.48 -7.91
CA TYR A 74 7.52 1.10 -6.65
C TYR A 74 6.69 0.10 -5.85
N VAL A 75 7.13 -0.26 -4.66
CA VAL A 75 6.41 -1.20 -3.80
C VAL A 75 6.38 -0.69 -2.38
N GLU A 76 5.30 -1.02 -1.67
CA GLU A 76 5.16 -0.64 -0.27
C GLU A 76 4.54 -1.74 0.58
N THR A 77 4.83 -1.68 1.87
CA THR A 77 4.22 -2.52 2.90
C THR A 77 4.04 -1.73 4.19
N TRP A 78 3.34 -2.30 5.17
CA TRP A 78 3.20 -1.67 6.49
C TRP A 78 4.49 -1.71 7.28
N ASN A 79 4.79 -0.58 7.93
CA ASN A 79 6.02 -0.36 8.67
C ASN A 79 5.85 -0.69 10.15
N LEU A 80 6.36 -1.85 10.58
CA LEU A 80 6.34 -2.25 11.98
C LEU A 80 7.16 -1.33 12.88
N ALA A 81 8.24 -0.73 12.34
CA ALA A 81 9.19 0.07 13.11
C ALA A 81 8.70 1.50 13.38
N HIS A 82 7.68 1.98 12.66
CA HIS A 82 7.12 3.31 12.87
C HIS A 82 6.04 3.29 13.98
N PRO A 83 5.98 4.28 14.89
CA PRO A 83 5.02 4.28 16.00
C PRO A 83 3.55 4.08 15.58
N ILE A 84 3.12 4.73 14.49
CA ILE A 84 1.75 4.56 13.96
C ILE A 84 1.54 3.15 13.38
N GLY A 85 2.56 2.57 12.74
CA GLY A 85 2.49 1.21 12.22
C GLY A 85 2.46 0.17 13.34
N TRP A 86 3.22 0.39 14.43
CA TRP A 86 3.12 -0.41 15.65
C TRP A 86 1.72 -0.33 16.27
N LYS A 87 1.16 0.89 16.40
CA LYS A 87 -0.23 1.07 16.87
C LYS A 87 -1.22 0.28 16.01
N ARG A 88 -1.07 0.32 14.68
CA ARG A 88 -1.91 -0.46 13.75
C ARG A 88 -1.79 -1.96 13.96
N TRP A 89 -0.58 -2.47 14.20
CA TRP A 89 -0.31 -3.87 14.50
C TRP A 89 -0.93 -4.27 15.85
N GLU A 90 -0.77 -3.44 16.87
CA GLU A 90 -1.33 -3.69 18.20
C GLU A 90 -2.87 -3.77 18.16
N TYR A 91 -3.53 -2.96 17.33
CA TYR A 91 -4.97 -3.10 17.09
C TYR A 91 -5.35 -4.47 16.50
N GLU A 92 -4.58 -5.00 15.54
CA GLU A 92 -4.80 -6.36 15.02
C GLU A 92 -4.69 -7.40 16.13
N VAL A 93 -3.59 -7.35 16.90
CA VAL A 93 -3.33 -8.29 17.97
C VAL A 93 -4.47 -8.26 18.99
N ASN A 94 -4.87 -7.07 19.42
CA ASN A 94 -5.94 -6.90 20.40
C ASN A 94 -7.31 -7.34 19.88
N HIS A 95 -7.62 -7.07 18.61
CA HIS A 95 -8.85 -7.56 17.98
C HIS A 95 -8.90 -9.09 18.00
N TRP A 96 -7.83 -9.75 17.57
CA TRP A 96 -7.80 -11.21 17.54
C TRP A 96 -7.72 -11.83 18.92
N ASN A 97 -7.02 -11.22 19.88
CA ASN A 97 -6.98 -11.72 21.27
C ASN A 97 -8.37 -11.80 21.92
N ARG A 98 -9.32 -10.95 21.48
CA ARG A 98 -10.69 -10.88 22.00
C ARG A 98 -11.71 -11.65 21.14
N SER A 99 -11.32 -12.08 19.95
CA SER A 99 -12.22 -12.72 18.99
C SER A 99 -12.30 -14.23 19.21
N ASP A 100 -13.42 -14.84 18.80
CA ASP A 100 -13.50 -16.29 18.67
C ASP A 100 -12.49 -16.75 17.61
N GLN A 101 -11.50 -17.54 18.02
CA GLN A 101 -10.43 -18.00 17.13
C GLN A 101 -10.96 -18.88 15.99
N LYS A 102 -12.16 -19.47 16.11
CA LYS A 102 -12.80 -20.22 15.03
C LYS A 102 -13.24 -19.34 13.86
N LEU A 103 -13.40 -18.03 14.10
CA LEU A 103 -13.79 -17.03 13.11
C LEU A 103 -12.57 -16.28 12.56
N ARG A 104 -11.36 -16.61 13.04
CA ARG A 104 -10.14 -15.96 12.61
C ARG A 104 -9.88 -16.25 11.14
N LYS A 105 -9.66 -15.18 10.37
CA LYS A 105 -9.24 -15.29 8.99
C LYS A 105 -7.75 -15.62 8.96
N ASP A 106 -7.39 -16.85 8.59
CA ASP A 106 -5.98 -17.26 8.50
C ASP A 106 -5.31 -16.84 7.19
N VAL A 107 -6.10 -16.53 6.16
CA VAL A 107 -5.63 -16.06 4.85
C VAL A 107 -5.71 -14.54 4.71
N ALA A 108 -4.77 -13.95 3.97
CA ALA A 108 -4.71 -12.50 3.72
C ALA A 108 -4.79 -11.67 5.01
N ARG A 109 -4.09 -12.13 6.05
CA ARG A 109 -3.87 -11.36 7.28
C ARG A 109 -2.89 -10.25 7.00
N ASN A 110 -3.15 -9.12 7.62
CA ASN A 110 -2.24 -8.01 7.52
C ASN A 110 -0.85 -8.38 8.08
N GLN A 111 0.16 -8.25 7.25
CA GLN A 111 1.57 -8.40 7.55
C GLN A 111 2.23 -7.04 7.67
N PHE A 112 3.33 -7.02 8.41
CA PHE A 112 4.16 -5.85 8.64
C PHE A 112 5.61 -6.26 8.43
N CYS A 113 6.43 -5.31 7.97
CA CYS A 113 7.86 -5.47 7.89
C CYS A 113 8.56 -4.33 8.62
N THR A 114 9.78 -4.57 9.09
CA THR A 114 10.70 -3.44 9.32
C THR A 114 11.25 -2.96 7.97
N PRO A 115 11.78 -1.73 7.88
CA PRO A 115 12.43 -1.26 6.67
C PRO A 115 13.53 -2.19 6.19
N ASP A 116 14.42 -2.62 7.10
CA ASP A 116 15.54 -3.53 6.80
C ASP A 116 15.07 -4.87 6.23
N GLU A 117 14.02 -5.46 6.80
CA GLU A 117 13.46 -6.74 6.34
C GLU A 117 12.86 -6.61 4.93
N PHE A 118 12.06 -5.56 4.70
CA PHE A 118 11.43 -5.36 3.39
C PHE A 118 12.44 -5.09 2.29
N GLU A 119 13.41 -4.23 2.61
CA GLU A 119 14.48 -3.86 1.72
C GLU A 119 15.44 -5.05 1.41
N LEU A 120 15.58 -6.01 2.35
CA LEU A 120 16.25 -7.29 2.10
C LEU A 120 15.48 -8.13 1.07
N TYR A 121 14.16 -8.28 1.20
CA TYR A 121 13.36 -9.03 0.22
C TYR A 121 13.48 -8.45 -1.19
N VAL A 122 13.43 -7.12 -1.33
CA VAL A 122 13.59 -6.44 -2.62
C VAL A 122 14.95 -6.75 -3.25
N ARG A 123 16.04 -6.72 -2.47
CA ARG A 123 17.38 -7.11 -2.97
C ARG A 123 17.45 -8.56 -3.40
N GLN A 124 16.97 -9.48 -2.55
CA GLN A 124 17.05 -10.91 -2.83
C GLN A 124 16.18 -11.31 -4.02
N ALA A 125 15.14 -10.53 -4.34
CA ALA A 125 14.35 -10.70 -5.55
C ALA A 125 15.09 -10.26 -6.84
N GLY A 126 16.28 -9.65 -6.73
CA GLY A 126 17.13 -9.27 -7.86
C GLY A 126 17.12 -7.77 -8.19
N PHE A 127 16.40 -6.95 -7.45
CA PHE A 127 16.38 -5.50 -7.66
C PHE A 127 17.47 -4.77 -6.89
N THR A 128 17.86 -3.59 -7.38
CA THR A 128 18.71 -2.63 -6.67
C THR A 128 17.83 -1.54 -6.05
N PRO A 129 17.68 -1.47 -4.71
CA PRO A 129 16.97 -0.36 -4.07
C PRO A 129 17.65 0.98 -4.35
N LEU A 130 16.85 1.95 -4.78
CA LEU A 130 17.28 3.29 -5.17
C LEU A 130 16.83 4.35 -4.16
N ALA A 131 15.70 4.11 -3.48
CA ALA A 131 15.25 4.91 -2.36
C ALA A 131 14.34 4.08 -1.45
N THR A 132 14.47 4.28 -0.14
CA THR A 132 13.57 3.74 0.88
C THR A 132 13.06 4.90 1.72
N TYR A 133 11.75 5.11 1.74
CA TYR A 133 11.09 6.11 2.58
C TYR A 133 10.30 5.39 3.66
N SER A 134 10.69 5.58 4.92
CA SER A 134 10.14 4.84 6.06
C SER A 134 9.71 5.72 7.23
N ASP A 135 9.71 7.04 7.06
CA ASP A 135 9.21 7.99 8.07
C ASP A 135 7.67 8.14 7.98
N SER A 136 6.99 7.00 7.95
CA SER A 136 5.54 6.91 7.86
C SER A 136 5.07 5.52 8.34
N PRO A 137 3.75 5.28 8.47
CA PRO A 137 3.18 3.95 8.72
C PRO A 137 3.47 2.92 7.61
N TRP A 138 4.08 3.36 6.50
CA TRP A 138 4.44 2.55 5.35
C TRP A 138 5.96 2.57 5.13
N VAL A 139 6.50 1.46 4.65
CA VAL A 139 7.83 1.41 4.03
C VAL A 139 7.62 1.46 2.53
N GLN A 140 8.06 2.55 1.89
CA GLN A 140 8.01 2.72 0.44
C GLN A 140 9.40 2.44 -0.13
N VAL A 141 9.51 1.56 -1.12
CA VAL A 141 10.77 1.25 -1.79
C VAL A 141 10.63 1.48 -3.29
N ILE A 142 11.56 2.25 -3.86
CA ILE A 142 11.78 2.34 -5.29
C ILE A 142 13.05 1.56 -5.62
N ALA A 143 12.96 0.64 -6.57
CA ALA A 143 14.10 -0.20 -6.95
C ALA A 143 14.18 -0.37 -8.47
N GLY A 144 15.39 -0.60 -8.98
CA GLY A 144 15.65 -0.79 -10.41
C GLY A 144 16.13 -2.20 -10.74
N HIS A 145 15.84 -2.66 -11.96
CA HIS A 145 16.26 -3.97 -12.45
C HIS A 145 17.52 -3.81 -13.32
N SER A 146 18.62 -4.45 -12.91
CA SER A 146 19.88 -4.52 -13.71
C SER A 146 20.34 -3.17 -14.24
N LEU A 147 20.39 -2.16 -13.37
CA LEU A 147 20.94 -0.84 -13.69
C LEU A 147 22.46 -0.85 -13.59
N ASP A 148 23.12 -0.09 -14.45
CA ASP A 148 24.54 0.23 -14.29
C ASP A 148 24.77 1.30 -13.21
N GLU A 149 26.02 1.49 -12.82
CA GLU A 149 26.41 2.42 -11.74
C GLU A 149 26.01 3.87 -12.05
N GLU A 150 26.09 4.29 -13.32
CA GLU A 150 25.74 5.65 -13.74
C GLU A 150 24.23 5.90 -13.60
N ALA A 151 23.41 4.95 -14.06
CA ALA A 151 21.95 5.01 -13.94
C ALA A 151 21.51 4.97 -12.48
N VAL A 152 22.15 4.15 -11.64
CA VAL A 152 21.91 4.11 -10.18
C VAL A 152 22.20 5.48 -9.57
N ALA A 153 23.35 6.08 -9.86
CA ALA A 153 23.72 7.40 -9.34
C ALA A 153 22.76 8.51 -9.82
N GLN A 154 22.32 8.46 -11.07
CA GLN A 154 21.33 9.40 -11.61
C GLN A 154 19.98 9.27 -10.89
N HIS A 155 19.53 8.03 -10.65
CA HIS A 155 18.29 7.78 -9.94
C HIS A 155 18.35 8.21 -8.48
N HIS A 156 19.45 7.97 -7.77
CA HIS A 156 19.61 8.47 -6.40
C HIS A 156 19.48 9.99 -6.31
N ARG A 157 20.15 10.73 -7.20
CA ARG A 157 20.03 12.22 -7.24
C ARG A 157 18.58 12.65 -7.48
N ARG A 158 17.95 12.09 -8.53
CA ARG A 158 16.57 12.42 -8.88
C ARG A 158 15.59 12.09 -7.74
N LEU A 159 15.75 10.94 -7.08
CA LEU A 159 14.85 10.50 -6.01
C LEU A 159 15.07 11.28 -4.71
N ALA A 160 16.29 11.75 -4.45
CA ALA A 160 16.55 12.67 -3.34
C ALA A 160 15.84 14.03 -3.57
N GLU A 161 15.94 14.58 -4.78
CA GLU A 161 15.25 15.83 -5.16
C GLU A 161 13.72 15.70 -5.12
N GLN A 162 13.18 14.54 -5.49
CA GLN A 162 11.74 14.28 -5.55
C GLN A 162 11.17 13.70 -4.25
N ALA A 163 12.00 13.43 -3.23
CA ALA A 163 11.58 12.80 -1.98
C ALA A 163 10.38 13.50 -1.31
N PRO A 164 10.29 14.85 -1.25
CA PRO A 164 9.14 15.54 -0.64
C PRO A 164 7.81 15.33 -1.36
N THR A 165 7.85 14.89 -2.63
CA THR A 165 6.65 14.61 -3.44
C THR A 165 6.26 13.13 -3.40
N ILE A 166 7.23 12.24 -3.21
CA ILE A 166 7.01 10.78 -3.27
C ILE A 166 6.74 10.20 -1.88
N ALA A 167 7.54 10.59 -0.90
CA ALA A 167 7.41 10.08 0.46
C ALA A 167 6.07 10.54 1.05
N TYR A 168 5.40 9.66 1.77
CA TYR A 168 4.19 10.04 2.49
C TYR A 168 4.47 11.18 3.46
N SER A 169 3.62 12.22 3.41
CA SER A 169 3.77 13.38 4.28
C SER A 169 3.42 13.06 5.74
N PRO A 170 3.85 13.90 6.69
CA PRO A 170 3.39 13.80 8.08
C PRO A 170 1.85 13.89 8.20
N LEU A 171 1.19 14.69 7.35
CA LEU A 171 -0.26 14.80 7.33
C LEU A 171 -0.91 13.47 6.90
N PHE A 172 -0.38 12.82 5.87
CA PHE A 172 -0.82 11.49 5.47
C PHE A 172 -0.72 10.50 6.64
N GLY A 173 0.43 10.48 7.33
CA GLY A 173 0.64 9.62 8.49
C GLY A 173 -0.40 9.85 9.59
N ARG A 174 -0.69 11.13 9.90
CA ARG A 174 -1.68 11.48 10.93
C ARG A 174 -3.11 11.12 10.53
N LEU A 175 -3.49 11.37 9.28
CA LEU A 175 -4.81 10.99 8.75
C LEU A 175 -4.99 9.48 8.72
N PHE A 176 -3.94 8.73 8.35
CA PHE A 176 -3.93 7.28 8.44
C PHE A 176 -4.17 6.81 9.87
N GLU A 177 -3.44 7.34 10.84
CA GLU A 177 -3.62 6.99 12.26
C GLU A 177 -5.06 7.24 12.73
N GLN A 178 -5.61 8.42 12.44
CA GLN A 178 -7.00 8.75 12.78
C GLN A 178 -8.00 7.81 12.11
N THR A 179 -7.73 7.41 10.87
CA THR A 179 -8.57 6.46 10.16
C THR A 179 -8.54 5.08 10.81
N VAL A 180 -7.37 4.64 11.28
CA VAL A 180 -7.25 3.41 12.06
C VAL A 180 -8.05 3.52 13.36
N ASP A 181 -7.95 4.64 14.07
CA ASP A 181 -8.73 4.87 15.28
C ASP A 181 -10.25 4.82 15.01
N VAL A 182 -10.70 5.32 13.85
CA VAL A 182 -12.10 5.17 13.39
C VAL A 182 -12.46 3.71 13.11
N ILE A 183 -11.61 2.95 12.43
CA ILE A 183 -11.89 1.54 12.11
C ILE A 183 -12.07 0.71 13.38
N PHE A 184 -11.30 1.01 14.43
CA PHE A 184 -11.32 0.27 15.69
C PHE A 184 -12.22 0.87 16.78
N GLY A 185 -13.09 1.83 16.44
CA GLY A 185 -14.10 2.33 17.40
C GLY A 185 -13.56 3.34 18.43
N VAL A 186 -12.36 3.90 18.22
CA VAL A 186 -11.69 4.79 19.17
C VAL A 186 -11.97 6.26 18.89
N LEU A 187 -12.09 6.64 17.61
CA LEU A 187 -12.33 8.02 17.19
C LEU A 187 -13.58 8.11 16.33
N HIS A 188 -14.46 9.05 16.65
CA HIS A 188 -15.66 9.26 15.84
C HIS A 188 -15.30 9.86 14.46
N PRO A 189 -15.85 9.37 13.33
CA PRO A 189 -15.55 9.86 11.98
C PRO A 189 -15.68 11.38 11.83
N ARG A 190 -16.71 11.98 12.44
CA ARG A 190 -16.92 13.45 12.51
C ARG A 190 -15.67 14.22 12.95
N LYS A 191 -14.88 13.72 13.90
CA LYS A 191 -13.64 14.38 14.35
C LYS A 191 -12.56 14.38 13.29
N VAL A 192 -12.51 13.36 12.46
CA VAL A 192 -11.58 13.30 11.32
C VAL A 192 -12.03 14.24 10.21
N LEU A 193 -13.34 14.37 9.96
CA LEU A 193 -13.89 15.33 9.00
C LEU A 193 -13.63 16.78 9.45
N GLU A 194 -13.86 17.12 10.73
CA GLU A 194 -13.50 18.43 11.30
C GLU A 194 -12.00 18.72 11.16
N PHE A 195 -11.14 17.71 11.37
CA PHE A 195 -9.70 17.84 11.17
C PHE A 195 -9.35 18.08 9.69
N LEU A 196 -9.97 17.35 8.76
CA LEU A 196 -9.81 17.54 7.32
C LEU A 196 -10.24 18.95 6.88
N ASP A 197 -11.31 19.51 7.45
CA ASP A 197 -11.78 20.87 7.16
C ASP A 197 -10.73 21.94 7.54
N GLN A 198 -9.93 21.69 8.58
CA GLN A 198 -8.84 22.59 9.00
C GLN A 198 -7.62 22.56 8.07
N HIS A 199 -7.50 21.53 7.22
CA HIS A 199 -6.33 21.33 6.35
C HIS A 199 -6.57 21.76 4.89
N GLY A 200 -7.77 22.28 4.59
CA GLY A 200 -8.10 22.87 3.28
C GLY A 200 -7.79 21.95 2.11
N ASP A 201 -7.23 22.52 1.04
CA ASP A 201 -6.97 21.83 -0.23
C ASP A 201 -5.62 21.08 -0.27
N GLN A 202 -5.07 20.69 0.88
CA GLN A 202 -3.90 19.83 0.90
C GLN A 202 -4.19 18.49 0.16
N PRO A 203 -3.22 17.92 -0.57
CA PRO A 203 -3.44 16.76 -1.43
C PRO A 203 -4.06 15.54 -0.74
N GLU A 204 -3.80 15.37 0.56
CA GLU A 204 -4.33 14.28 1.38
C GLU A 204 -5.81 14.46 1.71
N THR A 205 -6.31 15.70 1.78
CA THR A 205 -7.70 15.99 2.14
C THR A 205 -8.71 15.31 1.21
N PRO A 206 -8.65 15.50 -0.13
CA PRO A 206 -9.58 14.85 -1.06
C PRO A 206 -9.39 13.33 -1.14
N LEU A 207 -8.22 12.81 -0.72
CA LEU A 207 -7.97 11.37 -0.64
C LEU A 207 -8.71 10.74 0.55
N PHE A 208 -8.60 11.33 1.74
CA PHE A 208 -9.13 10.73 2.97
C PHE A 208 -10.61 11.03 3.21
N ARG A 209 -11.14 12.18 2.78
CA ARG A 209 -12.54 12.56 3.06
C ARG A 209 -13.55 11.51 2.56
N PRO A 210 -13.53 11.07 1.28
CA PRO A 210 -14.50 10.08 0.80
C PRO A 210 -14.35 8.74 1.53
N PHE A 211 -13.14 8.40 1.97
CA PHE A 211 -12.87 7.18 2.71
C PHE A 211 -13.51 7.21 4.10
N ILE A 212 -13.32 8.30 4.86
CA ILE A 212 -13.93 8.49 6.19
C ILE A 212 -15.46 8.51 6.10
N GLU A 213 -16.01 9.24 5.13
CA GLU A 213 -17.47 9.27 4.93
C GLU A 213 -18.03 7.88 4.60
N THR A 214 -17.34 7.12 3.75
CA THR A 214 -17.74 5.75 3.42
C THR A 214 -17.65 4.83 4.62
N LEU A 215 -16.59 4.95 5.44
CA LEU A 215 -16.45 4.20 6.69
C LEU A 215 -17.60 4.50 7.66
N TRP A 216 -18.00 5.77 7.77
CA TRP A 216 -19.15 6.16 8.58
C TRP A 216 -20.44 5.54 8.06
N ARG A 217 -20.79 5.76 6.78
CA ARG A 217 -22.03 5.25 6.16
C ARG A 217 -22.15 3.72 6.23
N LYS A 218 -21.04 2.99 6.20
CA LYS A 218 -21.02 1.52 6.30
C LYS A 218 -21.17 0.97 7.71
N ASN A 219 -21.06 1.82 8.74
CA ASN A 219 -21.09 1.40 10.14
C ASN A 219 -22.05 2.26 10.99
N PRO A 220 -23.33 2.43 10.59
CA PRO A 220 -24.31 3.23 11.35
C PRO A 220 -24.55 2.66 12.76
N GLN A 221 -24.39 1.35 12.95
CA GLN A 221 -24.47 0.71 14.27
C GLN A 221 -23.40 1.18 15.26
N LEU A 222 -22.26 1.67 14.76
CA LEU A 222 -21.14 2.13 15.59
C LEU A 222 -21.15 3.65 15.75
N TRP A 223 -21.55 4.38 14.70
CA TRP A 223 -21.36 5.83 14.60
C TRP A 223 -22.65 6.63 14.43
N GLY A 224 -23.81 5.98 14.35
CA GLY A 224 -25.05 6.61 13.94
C GLY A 224 -25.03 7.03 12.46
N ASP A 225 -26.11 7.66 12.02
CA ASP A 225 -26.21 8.16 10.64
C ASP A 225 -25.36 9.42 10.44
N ILE A 226 -24.81 9.58 9.24
CA ILE A 226 -24.00 10.76 8.89
C ILE A 226 -24.83 12.04 8.80
N GLU A 227 -26.13 11.90 8.54
CA GLU A 227 -27.10 13.00 8.42
C GLU A 227 -27.80 13.32 9.75
N GLY A 228 -27.35 12.74 10.87
CA GLY A 228 -27.88 12.92 12.22
C GLY A 228 -27.07 13.85 13.13
#